data_AF-A0A4V2XZW3-F1
#
_entry.id   AF-A0A4V2XZW3-F1
#
_cell.length_a   1.000
_cell.length_b   1.000
_cell.length_c   1.000
_cell.angle_alpha   90.00
_cell.angle_beta   90.00
_cell.angle_gamma   90.00
#
_symmetry.space_group_name_H-M   'P 1'
#
loop_
_entity.id
_entity.type
_entity.pdbx_description
1 polymer ?
#
loop_
_entity_poly.entity_id
_entity_poly.type
_entity_poly.pdbx_seq_one_letter_code
_entity_poly.pdbx_strand_id
1 'polypeptide(L)'
;MTSRGTKIAVFLATLVAALTGLSALGTVPAGAAGPESASQGGLAAIDGRVVIIGVPGLLWSDIGERETPALWELTGRGAAASLSVRTTRLNTCPTDGWLTVSAGQRSRLPHGDCALPAAPIPPGQD
;
A
#
# COMPACT_ATOMS: atom_id res chain seq x y z
N MET A 1 7.01 56.95 -19.08
CA MET A 1 6.14 55.73 -19.02
C MET A 1 6.71 54.52 -19.77
N THR A 2 7.82 54.62 -20.51
CA THR A 2 8.40 53.53 -21.33
C THR A 2 9.29 52.53 -20.57
N SER A 3 9.94 52.94 -19.47
CA SER A 3 10.88 52.08 -18.72
C SER A 3 10.22 50.86 -18.05
N ARG A 4 8.95 50.97 -17.63
CA ARG A 4 8.25 49.86 -16.96
C ARG A 4 7.85 48.74 -17.94
N GLY A 5 7.48 49.09 -19.18
CA GLY A 5 7.12 48.12 -20.21
C GLY A 5 8.32 47.28 -20.66
N THR A 6 9.48 47.90 -20.83
CA THR A 6 10.71 47.18 -21.21
C THR A 6 11.16 46.20 -20.13
N LYS A 7 11.05 46.56 -18.85
CA LYS A 7 11.41 45.66 -17.73
C LYS A 7 10.51 44.44 -17.64
N ILE A 8 9.20 44.60 -17.87
CA ILE A 8 8.25 43.49 -17.89
C ILE A 8 8.50 42.56 -19.07
N ALA A 9 8.76 43.12 -20.26
CA ALA A 9 9.06 42.33 -21.45
C ALA A 9 10.36 41.50 -21.29
N VAL A 10 11.42 42.09 -20.74
CA VAL A 10 12.68 41.38 -20.45
C VAL A 10 12.45 40.28 -19.41
N PHE A 11 11.70 40.57 -18.34
CA PHE A 11 11.40 39.58 -17.31
C PHE A 11 10.62 38.37 -17.86
N LEU A 12 9.59 38.61 -18.67
CA LEU A 12 8.82 37.55 -19.32
C LEU A 12 9.68 36.74 -20.30
N ALA A 13 10.53 37.39 -21.09
CA ALA A 13 11.45 36.69 -22.00
C ALA A 13 12.46 35.81 -21.24
N THR A 14 13.01 36.31 -20.13
CA THR A 14 13.90 35.50 -19.27
C THR A 14 13.19 34.35 -18.59
N LEU A 15 11.93 34.53 -18.16
CA LEU A 15 11.14 33.46 -17.55
C LEU A 15 10.85 32.34 -18.56
N VAL A 16 10.46 32.70 -19.78
CA VAL A 16 10.21 31.74 -20.87
C VAL A 16 11.48 30.99 -21.24
N ALA A 17 12.63 31.67 -21.37
CA ALA A 17 13.92 31.04 -21.65
C ALA A 17 14.38 30.09 -20.51
N ALA A 18 14.13 30.46 -19.26
CA ALA A 18 14.43 29.60 -18.12
C ALA A 18 13.52 28.34 -18.09
N LEU A 19 12.23 28.50 -18.38
CA LEU A 19 11.27 27.38 -18.43
C LEU A 19 11.56 26.42 -19.60
N THR A 20 11.94 26.94 -20.78
CA THR A 20 12.33 26.09 -21.91
C THR A 20 13.70 25.43 -21.70
N GLY A 21 14.66 26.13 -21.09
CA GLY A 21 15.97 25.57 -20.72
C GLY A 21 15.86 24.43 -19.69
N LEU A 22 14.96 24.54 -18.70
CA LEU A 22 14.73 23.49 -17.71
C LEU A 22 14.06 22.24 -18.30
N SER A 23 13.33 22.39 -19.41
CA SER A 23 12.67 21.27 -20.10
C SER A 23 13.66 20.34 -20.83
N ALA A 24 14.86 20.83 -21.16
CA ALA A 24 15.87 20.08 -21.93
C ALA A 24 16.82 19.22 -21.05
N LEU A 25 16.82 19.43 -19.73
CA LEU A 25 17.69 18.69 -18.78
C LEU A 25 16.94 17.61 -17.99
N GLY A 26 15.64 17.43 -18.24
CA GLY A 26 14.73 16.60 -17.46
C GLY A 26 14.33 15.27 -18.07
N THR A 27 14.94 14.82 -19.17
CA THR A 27 14.74 13.44 -19.66
C THR A 27 15.57 12.48 -18.83
N VAL A 28 15.27 12.39 -17.53
CA VAL A 28 15.54 11.18 -16.77
C VAL A 28 14.66 10.13 -17.44
N PRO A 29 15.21 9.03 -17.99
CA PRO A 29 14.35 7.95 -18.43
C PRO A 29 13.49 7.61 -17.22
N ALA A 30 12.18 7.70 -17.39
CA ALA A 30 11.25 7.03 -16.50
C ALA A 30 11.53 5.54 -16.67
N GLY A 31 12.62 5.08 -16.05
CA GLY A 31 12.87 3.69 -15.73
C GLY A 31 11.71 3.34 -14.86
N ALA A 32 10.68 2.83 -15.52
CA ALA A 32 9.45 2.38 -14.94
C ALA A 32 9.81 1.27 -13.96
N ALA A 33 10.08 1.65 -12.71
CA ALA A 33 9.49 0.97 -11.58
C ALA A 33 7.98 1.26 -11.60
N GLY A 34 7.32 0.96 -12.73
CA GLY A 34 5.94 0.55 -12.66
C GLY A 34 5.91 -0.70 -11.78
N PRO A 35 4.79 -1.00 -11.11
CA PRO A 35 4.67 -2.28 -10.43
C PRO A 35 5.14 -3.34 -11.40
N GLU A 36 6.13 -4.16 -11.01
CA GLU A 36 6.38 -5.41 -11.72
C GLU A 36 5.00 -6.04 -11.83
N SER A 37 4.45 -6.02 -13.04
CA SER A 37 3.25 -6.77 -13.33
C SER A 37 3.73 -8.18 -13.10
N ALA A 38 3.42 -8.71 -11.92
CA ALA A 38 3.62 -10.10 -11.59
C ALA A 38 3.17 -10.84 -12.84
N SER A 39 4.10 -11.51 -13.52
CA SER A 39 3.80 -12.20 -14.75
C SER A 39 2.56 -13.02 -14.42
N GLN A 40 1.45 -12.74 -15.10
CA GLN A 40 0.29 -13.61 -15.12
C GLN A 40 0.72 -14.85 -15.90
N GLY A 41 1.74 -15.57 -15.39
CA GLY A 41 2.01 -16.94 -15.77
C GLY A 41 0.70 -17.63 -15.50
N GLY A 42 0.05 -18.06 -16.60
CA GLY A 42 -1.39 -18.25 -16.69
C GLY A 42 -1.98 -18.69 -15.37
N LEU A 43 -2.76 -17.82 -14.73
CA LEU A 43 -3.54 -18.21 -13.56
C LEU A 43 -4.47 -19.29 -14.06
N ALA A 44 -4.09 -20.56 -13.86
CA ALA A 44 -5.04 -21.65 -13.91
C ALA A 44 -6.19 -21.22 -13.01
N ALA A 45 -7.42 -21.27 -13.53
CA ALA A 45 -8.60 -20.90 -12.76
C ALA A 45 -8.54 -21.67 -11.43
N ILE A 46 -8.39 -20.95 -10.32
CA ILE A 46 -8.38 -21.55 -9.00
C ILE A 46 -9.85 -21.82 -8.67
N ASP A 47 -10.32 -23.04 -8.92
CA ASP A 47 -11.67 -23.51 -8.56
C ASP A 47 -11.77 -23.82 -7.06
N GLY A 48 -11.32 -22.88 -6.22
CA GLY A 48 -11.18 -23.05 -4.77
C GLY A 48 -11.87 -21.95 -3.97
N ARG A 49 -12.33 -22.31 -2.77
CA ARG A 49 -12.71 -21.34 -1.73
C ARG A 49 -11.44 -20.77 -1.12
N VAL A 50 -11.41 -19.44 -0.91
CA VAL A 50 -10.32 -18.77 -0.19
C VAL A 50 -10.81 -18.35 1.19
N VAL A 51 -10.02 -18.65 2.22
CA VAL A 51 -10.24 -18.19 3.59
C VAL A 51 -9.04 -17.34 4.00
N ILE A 52 -9.31 -16.13 4.49
CA ILE A 52 -8.28 -15.21 5.00
C ILE A 52 -8.44 -15.14 6.52
N ILE A 53 -7.37 -15.48 7.24
CA ILE A 53 -7.31 -15.43 8.70
C ILE A 53 -6.28 -14.38 9.09
N GLY A 54 -6.70 -13.36 9.84
CA GLY A 54 -5.81 -12.32 10.35
C GLY A 54 -5.79 -12.35 11.87
N VAL A 55 -4.59 -12.42 12.45
CA VAL A 55 -4.38 -12.39 13.91
C VAL A 55 -3.62 -11.11 14.26
N PRO A 56 -4.27 -10.10 14.85
CA PRO A 56 -3.61 -8.85 15.23
C PRO A 56 -2.48 -9.11 16.23
N GLY A 57 -1.29 -8.60 15.93
CA GLY A 57 -0.13 -8.67 16.85
C GLY A 57 0.64 -10.00 16.85
N LEU A 58 0.32 -10.93 15.95
CA LEU A 58 1.07 -12.19 15.81
C LEU A 58 2.53 -11.92 15.38
N LEU A 59 3.48 -12.38 16.17
CA LEU A 59 4.92 -12.27 15.93
C LEU A 59 5.48 -13.62 15.44
N TRP A 60 6.63 -13.59 14.75
CA TRP A 60 7.34 -14.82 14.38
C TRP A 60 7.77 -15.65 15.60
N SER A 61 8.05 -14.99 16.72
CA SER A 61 8.36 -15.65 18.00
C SER A 61 7.19 -16.43 18.59
N ASP A 62 5.96 -16.14 18.16
CA ASP A 62 4.76 -16.83 18.63
C ASP A 62 4.51 -18.13 17.86
N ILE A 63 5.27 -18.39 16.79
CA ILE A 63 5.13 -19.57 15.94
C ILE A 63 6.17 -20.63 16.35
N GLY A 64 5.72 -21.68 17.05
CA GLY A 64 6.57 -22.78 17.50
C GLY A 64 5.92 -24.16 17.38
N GLU A 65 6.76 -25.20 17.32
CA GLU A 65 6.35 -26.61 17.22
C GLU A 65 5.45 -27.07 18.36
N ARG A 66 5.67 -26.55 19.57
CA ARG A 66 4.95 -26.97 20.77
C ARG A 66 3.81 -26.03 21.12
N GLU A 67 4.02 -24.72 21.00
CA GLU A 67 3.08 -23.70 21.45
C GLU A 67 1.95 -23.50 20.43
N THR A 68 2.29 -23.55 19.13
CA THR A 68 1.36 -23.33 18.02
C THR A 68 1.56 -24.35 16.89
N PRO A 69 1.37 -25.66 17.16
CA PRO A 69 1.70 -26.72 16.21
C PRO A 69 0.99 -26.56 14.85
N ALA A 70 -0.27 -26.13 14.85
CA ALA A 70 -1.03 -25.94 13.61
C ALA A 70 -0.48 -24.80 12.73
N LEU A 71 -0.02 -23.70 13.33
CA LEU A 71 0.60 -22.60 12.59
C LEU A 71 2.00 -22.99 12.09
N TRP A 72 2.76 -23.72 12.91
CA TRP A 72 4.06 -24.25 12.52
C TRP A 72 3.97 -25.21 11.33
N GLU A 73 3.01 -26.14 11.33
CA GLU A 73 2.82 -27.04 10.19
C GLU A 73 2.40 -26.28 8.90
N LEU A 74 1.66 -25.18 9.03
CA LEU A 74 1.24 -24.38 7.89
C LEU A 74 2.42 -23.69 7.21
N THR A 75 3.40 -23.20 7.97
CA THR A 75 4.59 -22.56 7.39
C THR A 75 5.46 -23.57 6.64
N GLY A 76 5.48 -24.84 7.06
CA GLY A 76 6.24 -25.91 6.39
C GLY A 76 5.56 -26.50 5.15
N ARG A 77 4.22 -26.50 5.08
CA ARG A 77 3.45 -27.04 3.95
C ARG A 77 3.04 -26.00 2.92
N GLY A 78 3.02 -24.73 3.29
CA GLY A 78 2.62 -23.61 2.44
C GLY A 78 3.77 -22.69 2.08
N ALA A 79 3.44 -21.57 1.44
CA ALA A 79 4.37 -20.47 1.27
C ALA A 79 4.37 -19.61 2.54
N ALA A 80 5.56 -19.30 3.07
CA ALA A 80 5.74 -18.40 4.19
C ALA A 80 6.45 -17.12 3.73
N ALA A 81 5.96 -15.97 4.20
CA ALA A 81 6.57 -14.67 3.92
C ALA A 81 6.40 -13.74 5.12
N SER A 82 7.38 -12.86 5.32
CA SER A 82 7.25 -11.76 6.27
C SER A 82 6.62 -10.56 5.55
N LEU A 83 5.55 -10.02 6.11
CA LEU A 83 4.82 -8.89 5.53
C LEU A 83 4.71 -7.76 6.55
N SER A 84 5.04 -6.54 6.13
CA SER A 84 4.83 -5.34 6.92
C SER A 84 3.61 -4.58 6.38
N VAL A 85 2.61 -4.37 7.23
CA VAL A 85 1.39 -3.65 6.86
C VAL A 85 1.65 -2.14 7.01
N ARG A 86 1.49 -1.40 5.91
CA ARG A 86 1.65 0.05 5.89
C ARG A 86 0.34 0.72 5.50
N THR A 87 -0.15 1.59 6.36
CA THR A 87 -1.39 2.35 6.17
C THR A 87 -1.06 3.80 5.82
N THR A 88 -2.08 4.66 5.81
CA THR A 88 -1.91 6.10 5.56
C THR A 88 -1.47 6.90 6.80
N ARG A 89 -1.34 6.27 7.97
CA ARG A 89 -0.82 6.88 9.21
C ARG A 89 0.52 6.29 9.63
N LEU A 90 1.13 6.90 10.64
CA LEU A 90 2.35 6.40 11.29
C LEU A 90 2.10 5.08 12.03
N ASN A 91 0.93 4.94 12.66
CA ASN A 91 0.49 3.74 13.33
C ASN A 91 -0.56 2.99 12.50
N THR A 92 -0.47 1.65 12.50
CA THR A 92 -1.46 0.78 11.88
C THR A 92 -2.41 0.30 12.97
N CYS A 93 -3.67 0.77 12.95
CA CYS A 93 -4.72 0.18 13.79
C CYS A 93 -5.23 -1.15 13.16
N PRO A 94 -5.82 -2.07 13.95
CA PRO A 94 -6.31 -3.36 13.45
C PRO A 94 -7.27 -3.25 12.25
N THR A 95 -8.24 -2.33 12.31
CA THR A 95 -9.21 -2.11 11.23
C THR A 95 -8.56 -1.59 9.95
N ASP A 96 -7.51 -0.77 10.06
CA ASP A 96 -6.81 -0.23 8.89
C ASP A 96 -6.16 -1.36 8.07
N GLY A 97 -5.62 -2.38 8.74
CA GLY A 97 -5.04 -3.56 8.11
C GLY A 97 -6.02 -4.28 7.19
N TRP A 98 -7.24 -4.55 7.68
CA TRP A 98 -8.30 -5.18 6.89
C TRP A 98 -8.77 -4.33 5.71
N LEU A 99 -8.82 -3.01 5.88
CA LEU A 99 -9.15 -2.11 4.77
C LEU A 99 -8.11 -2.18 3.65
N THR A 100 -6.82 -2.40 3.96
CA THR A 100 -5.81 -2.56 2.92
C THR A 100 -5.99 -3.84 2.09
N VAL A 101 -6.46 -4.93 2.71
CA VAL A 101 -6.73 -6.20 2.02
C VAL A 101 -7.83 -6.03 0.98
N SER A 102 -8.92 -5.34 1.34
CA SER A 102 -10.06 -5.12 0.44
C SER A 102 -9.77 -4.05 -0.61
N ALA A 103 -9.09 -2.97 -0.22
CA ALA A 103 -8.77 -1.88 -1.15
C ALA A 103 -7.66 -2.25 -2.12
N GLY A 104 -6.74 -3.14 -1.76
CA GLY A 104 -5.50 -3.41 -2.50
C GLY A 104 -4.48 -2.27 -2.44
N GLN A 105 -4.73 -1.26 -1.59
CA GLN A 105 -3.90 -0.06 -1.44
C GLN A 105 -3.81 0.32 0.05
N ARG A 106 -2.89 1.22 0.38
CA ARG A 106 -2.88 1.85 1.72
C ARG A 106 -4.23 2.50 1.99
N SER A 107 -4.83 2.16 3.13
CA SER A 107 -6.16 2.59 3.54
C SER A 107 -6.21 2.80 5.05
N ARG A 108 -7.22 3.54 5.52
CA ARG A 108 -7.51 3.71 6.96
C ARG A 108 -8.99 3.93 7.21
N LEU A 109 -9.44 3.63 8.42
CA LEU A 109 -10.71 4.09 8.92
C LEU A 109 -10.59 5.57 9.36
N PRO A 110 -11.41 6.49 8.83
CA PRO A 110 -11.52 7.85 9.36
C PRO A 110 -11.95 7.81 10.82
N HIS A 111 -11.26 8.57 11.68
CA HIS A 111 -11.60 8.70 13.11
C HIS A 111 -11.70 7.38 13.90
N GLY A 112 -11.14 6.28 13.39
CA GLY A 112 -11.15 5.00 14.09
C GLY A 112 -10.27 5.04 15.34
N ASP A 113 -10.83 4.64 16.47
CA ASP A 113 -10.08 4.27 17.67
C ASP A 113 -9.41 2.91 17.36
N CYS A 114 -8.15 2.70 17.75
CA CYS A 114 -7.41 1.45 17.46
C CYS A 114 -7.96 0.20 18.19
N ALA A 115 -9.25 0.16 18.50
CA ALA A 115 -9.97 -0.99 19.00
C ALA A 115 -10.03 -2.10 17.95
N LEU A 116 -10.23 -3.32 18.44
CA LEU A 116 -10.59 -4.45 17.58
C LEU A 116 -11.98 -4.21 16.96
N PRO A 117 -12.23 -4.70 15.74
CA PRO A 117 -13.57 -4.68 15.16
C PRO A 117 -14.55 -5.44 16.05
N ALA A 118 -15.81 -5.00 16.03
CA ALA A 118 -16.88 -5.70 16.75
C ALA A 118 -16.96 -7.16 16.31
N ALA A 119 -17.25 -8.05 17.27
CA ALA A 119 -17.44 -9.46 16.97
C ALA A 119 -18.62 -9.61 15.98
N PRO A 120 -18.51 -10.49 14.98
CA PRO A 120 -19.63 -10.81 14.09
C PRO A 120 -20.80 -11.37 14.90
N ILE A 121 -22.02 -10.90 14.63
CA ILE A 121 -23.25 -11.46 15.19
C ILE A 121 -23.66 -12.65 14.30
N PRO A 122 -23.78 -13.87 14.85
CA PRO A 122 -24.23 -15.01 14.07
C PRO A 122 -25.68 -14.82 13.58
N PRO A 123 -26.07 -15.42 12.44
CA PRO A 123 -27.46 -15.38 11.97
C PRO A 123 -28.42 -15.92 13.05
N GLY A 124 -29.49 -15.18 13.35
CA GLY A 124 -30.53 -15.57 14.31
C GLY A 124 -30.24 -15.22 15.78
N GLN A 125 -29.35 -14.26 16.05
CA GLN A 125 -29.04 -13.74 17.39
C GLN A 125 -29.26 -12.23 17.52
N ASP A 126 -30.17 -11.70 16.71
CA ASP A 126 -30.70 -10.33 16.75
C ASP A 126 -31.82 -10.14 17.79
#